data_AF-A0A0L0UHI7-F1
#
_entry.id   AF-A0A0L0UHI7-F1
#
_cell.length_a   1.000
_cell.length_b   1.000
_cell.length_c   1.000
_cell.angle_alpha   90.00
_cell.angle_beta   90.00
_cell.angle_gamma   90.00
#
_symmetry.space_group_name_H-M   'P 1'
#
loop_
_entity.id
_entity.type
_entity.pdbx_description
1 polymer ?
#
loop_
_entity_poly.entity_id
_entity_poly.type
_entity_poly.pdbx_seq_one_letter_code
_entity_poly.pdbx_strand_id
1 'polypeptide(L)'
;PEEPAPTTPTDKGEAAIAKWIKPIQTLAFNELEKKDEDFNLSKLITLNVECQVKNIINHEIIQKAWARGQPLSVHGWVYTLSSGKVQDLGLTQDKP
;
A
#
# COMPACT_ATOMS: atom_id res chain seq x y z
N PRO A 1 -29.65 4.15 20.14
CA PRO A 1 -28.77 4.96 19.28
C PRO A 1 -28.16 4.05 18.22
N GLU A 2 -28.86 3.92 17.09
CA GLU A 2 -28.35 3.19 15.92
C GLU A 2 -27.12 3.90 15.38
N GLU A 3 -26.01 3.19 15.35
CA GLU A 3 -24.83 3.53 14.56
C GLU A 3 -25.29 3.70 13.08
N PRO A 4 -24.92 4.77 12.36
CA PRO A 4 -25.37 4.92 10.99
C PRO A 4 -24.77 3.78 10.15
N ALA A 5 -25.64 2.98 9.52
CA ALA A 5 -25.26 1.89 8.64
C ALA A 5 -24.29 2.39 7.55
N PRO A 6 -23.32 1.57 7.10
CA PRO A 6 -22.40 1.95 6.05
C PRO A 6 -23.20 2.31 4.80
N THR A 7 -23.17 3.59 4.42
CA THR A 7 -23.93 4.13 3.30
C THR A 7 -23.46 3.43 2.03
N THR A 8 -24.33 2.58 1.47
CA THR A 8 -24.14 2.02 0.13
C THR A 8 -23.91 3.17 -0.87
N PRO A 9 -22.84 3.14 -1.68
CA PRO A 9 -22.54 4.23 -2.61
C PRO A 9 -23.70 4.41 -3.60
N THR A 10 -24.30 5.60 -3.61
CA THR A 10 -25.45 5.92 -4.48
C THR A 10 -24.97 6.43 -5.85
N ASP A 11 -23.70 6.81 -5.96
CA ASP A 11 -23.05 7.28 -7.17
C ASP A 11 -22.00 6.28 -7.72
N LYS A 12 -21.87 6.16 -9.05
CA LYS A 12 -20.92 5.23 -9.70
C LYS A 12 -19.46 5.58 -9.41
N GLY A 13 -19.14 6.87 -9.25
CA GLY A 13 -17.81 7.34 -8.90
C GLY A 13 -17.44 6.96 -7.48
N GLU A 14 -18.36 7.13 -6.53
CA GLU A 14 -18.17 6.69 -5.14
C GLU A 14 -17.92 5.18 -5.05
N ALA A 15 -18.67 4.37 -5.81
CA ALA A 15 -18.48 2.93 -5.85
C ALA A 15 -17.09 2.54 -6.40
N ALA A 16 -16.59 3.24 -7.41
CA ALA A 16 -15.25 3.03 -7.93
C ALA A 16 -14.19 3.36 -6.87
N ILE A 17 -14.29 4.53 -6.23
CA ILE A 17 -13.35 4.95 -5.17
C ILE A 17 -13.35 3.95 -4.01
N ALA A 18 -14.53 3.52 -3.55
CA ALA A 18 -14.64 2.53 -2.48
C ALA A 18 -13.95 1.22 -2.85
N LYS A 19 -14.11 0.75 -4.09
CA LYS A 19 -13.42 -0.44 -4.59
C LYS A 19 -11.90 -0.26 -4.59
N TRP A 20 -11.41 0.91 -5.02
CA TRP A 20 -9.96 1.22 -5.06
C TRP A 20 -9.33 1.35 -3.66
N ILE A 21 -10.06 1.88 -2.68
CA ILE A 21 -9.57 2.06 -1.30
C ILE A 21 -9.63 0.76 -0.49
N LYS A 22 -10.48 -0.20 -0.87
CA LYS A 22 -10.73 -1.44 -0.12
C LYS A 22 -9.46 -2.19 0.31
N PRO A 23 -8.41 -2.36 -0.51
CA PRO A 23 -7.19 -3.06 -0.10
C PRO A 23 -6.47 -2.38 1.07
N ILE A 24 -6.43 -1.04 1.09
CA ILE A 24 -5.82 -0.26 2.16
C ILE A 24 -6.63 -0.39 3.45
N GLN A 25 -7.97 -0.39 3.34
CA GLN A 25 -8.85 -0.66 4.48
C GLN A 25 -8.66 -2.06 5.05
N THR A 26 -8.54 -3.07 4.20
CA THR A 26 -8.26 -4.45 4.64
C THR A 26 -6.92 -4.53 5.35
N LEU A 27 -5.88 -3.86 4.82
CA LEU A 27 -4.58 -3.79 5.49
C LEU A 27 -4.70 -3.15 6.88
N ALA A 28 -5.39 -2.01 7.00
CA ALA A 28 -5.60 -1.34 8.27
C ALA A 28 -6.38 -2.21 9.28
N PHE A 29 -7.44 -2.86 8.82
CA PHE A 29 -8.25 -3.75 9.66
C PHE A 29 -7.41 -4.91 10.22
N ASN A 30 -6.61 -5.55 9.37
CA ASN A 30 -5.74 -6.66 9.79
C ASN A 30 -4.71 -6.24 10.85
N GLU A 31 -4.15 -5.02 10.77
CA GLU A 31 -3.21 -4.52 11.77
C GLU A 31 -3.89 -4.15 13.09
N LEU A 32 -5.10 -3.58 13.02
CA LEU A 32 -5.91 -3.29 14.21
C LEU A 32 -6.31 -4.57 14.95
N GLU A 33 -6.64 -5.64 14.22
CA GLU A 33 -6.94 -6.96 14.82
C GLU A 33 -5.75 -7.58 15.56
N LYS A 34 -4.52 -7.28 15.13
CA LYS A 34 -3.29 -7.73 15.82
C LYS A 34 -3.05 -7.03 17.16
N LYS A 35 -3.88 -6.03 17.53
CA LYS A 35 -3.75 -5.23 18.75
C LYS A 35 -2.38 -4.57 18.89
N ASP A 36 -1.83 -4.11 17.78
CA ASP A 36 -0.59 -3.35 17.77
C ASP A 36 -0.84 -1.95 18.36
N GLU A 37 -0.39 -1.73 19.60
CA GLU A 37 -0.59 -0.47 20.32
C GLU A 37 0.12 0.73 19.63
N ASP A 38 1.14 0.47 18.82
CA ASP A 38 1.88 1.49 18.08
C ASP A 38 1.30 1.75 16.68
N PHE A 39 0.20 1.08 16.31
CA PHE A 39 -0.42 1.25 15.00
C PHE A 39 -1.01 2.65 14.84
N ASN A 40 -0.52 3.36 13.82
CA ASN A 40 -0.96 4.71 13.47
C ASN A 40 -0.94 4.90 11.95
N LEU A 41 -1.43 6.05 11.49
CA LEU A 41 -1.49 6.36 10.06
C LEU A 41 -0.13 6.30 9.36
N SER A 42 0.95 6.74 10.02
CA SER A 42 2.30 6.67 9.45
C SER A 42 2.73 5.21 9.22
N LYS A 43 2.41 4.32 10.16
CA LYS A 43 2.69 2.89 10.04
C LYS A 43 1.87 2.25 8.92
N LEU A 44 0.59 2.61 8.79
CA LEU A 44 -0.26 2.14 7.69
C LEU A 44 0.27 2.58 6.32
N ILE A 45 0.76 3.82 6.20
CA ILE A 45 1.37 4.32 4.96
C ILE A 45 2.60 3.49 4.60
N THR A 46 3.50 3.26 5.54
CA THR A 46 4.70 2.43 5.34
C THR A 46 4.33 1.00 4.93
N LEU A 47 3.41 0.36 5.64
CA LEU A 47 2.94 -1.00 5.32
C LEU A 47 2.27 -1.07 3.94
N ASN A 48 1.53 -0.03 3.54
CA ASN A 48 0.93 0.03 2.22
C ASN A 48 2.02 0.09 1.14
N VAL A 49 3.05 0.91 1.30
CA VAL A 49 4.19 0.95 0.36
C VAL A 49 4.91 -0.40 0.32
N GLU A 50 5.18 -1.02 1.47
CA GLU A 50 5.78 -2.36 1.53
C GLU A 50 4.98 -3.42 0.76
N CYS A 51 3.67 -3.46 0.99
CA CYS A 51 2.78 -4.40 0.31
C CYS A 51 2.81 -4.18 -1.21
N GLN A 52 2.77 -2.92 -1.65
CA GLN A 52 2.76 -2.59 -3.08
C GLN A 52 4.10 -2.86 -3.75
N VAL A 53 5.23 -2.60 -3.08
CA VAL A 53 6.55 -2.99 -3.58
C VAL A 53 6.62 -4.50 -3.77
N LYS A 54 6.16 -5.29 -2.78
CA LYS A 54 6.09 -6.76 -2.90
C LYS A 54 5.21 -7.20 -4.07
N ASN A 55 4.04 -6.57 -4.24
CA ASN A 55 3.13 -6.87 -5.35
C ASN A 55 3.77 -6.58 -6.71
N ILE A 56 4.50 -5.47 -6.83
CA ILE A 56 5.23 -5.10 -8.05
C ILE A 56 6.34 -6.11 -8.33
N ILE A 57 7.17 -6.41 -7.34
CA ILE A 57 8.26 -7.39 -7.45
C ILE A 57 7.72 -8.75 -7.93
N ASN A 58 6.58 -9.19 -7.41
CA ASN A 58 5.95 -10.46 -7.78
C ASN A 58 5.20 -10.41 -9.13
N HIS A 59 5.06 -9.24 -9.75
CA HIS A 59 4.35 -9.10 -11.01
C HIS A 59 5.12 -9.75 -12.17
N GLU A 60 4.40 -10.47 -13.03
CA GLU A 60 5.00 -11.24 -14.13
C GLU A 60 5.90 -10.40 -15.04
N ILE A 61 5.53 -9.13 -15.28
CA ILE A 61 6.33 -8.20 -16.09
C ILE A 61 7.72 -7.96 -15.47
N ILE A 62 7.79 -7.77 -14.15
CA ILE A 62 9.04 -7.51 -13.44
C ILE A 62 9.89 -8.79 -13.42
N GLN A 63 9.27 -9.92 -13.08
CA GLN A 63 9.91 -11.23 -13.10
C GLN A 63 10.52 -11.57 -14.48
N LYS A 64 9.76 -11.35 -15.55
CA LYS A 64 10.25 -11.51 -16.93
C LYS A 64 11.37 -10.53 -17.29
N ALA A 65 11.38 -9.33 -16.71
CA ALA A 65 12.45 -8.34 -16.94
C ALA A 65 13.77 -8.80 -16.33
N TRP A 66 13.73 -9.27 -15.09
CA TRP A 66 14.91 -9.84 -14.47
C TRP A 66 15.36 -11.16 -15.12
N ALA A 67 14.42 -12.03 -15.53
CA ALA A 67 14.75 -13.28 -16.21
C ALA A 67 15.49 -13.08 -17.55
N ARG A 68 15.21 -11.98 -18.27
CA ARG A 68 15.95 -11.60 -19.50
C ARG A 68 17.23 -10.80 -19.24
N GLY A 69 17.63 -10.64 -17.97
CA GLY A 69 18.83 -9.89 -17.57
C GLY A 69 18.71 -8.38 -17.73
N GLN A 70 17.50 -7.83 -17.84
CA GLN A 70 17.33 -6.38 -17.92
C GLN A 70 17.66 -5.74 -16.57
N PRO A 71 18.51 -4.70 -16.52
CA PRO A 71 18.75 -3.95 -15.29
C PRO A 71 17.47 -3.19 -14.90
N LEU A 72 16.93 -3.51 -13.73
CA LEU A 72 15.70 -2.92 -13.21
C LEU A 72 15.71 -2.98 -11.68
N SER A 73 15.37 -1.87 -11.05
CA SER A 73 15.28 -1.74 -9.60
C SER A 73 13.88 -1.28 -9.19
N VAL A 74 13.33 -1.86 -8.13
CA VAL A 74 12.06 -1.42 -7.52
C VAL A 74 12.40 -0.82 -6.16
N HIS A 75 11.96 0.42 -5.92
CA HIS A 75 12.21 1.16 -4.68
C HIS A 75 10.90 1.45 -3.94
N GLY A 76 10.96 1.51 -2.61
CA GLY A 76 9.82 1.88 -1.77
C GLY A 76 10.12 3.11 -0.93
N TRP A 77 9.55 4.25 -1.27
CA TRP A 77 9.78 5.52 -0.58
C TRP A 77 8.48 6.11 -0.04
N VAL A 78 8.61 6.88 1.04
CA VAL A 78 7.53 7.70 1.61
C VAL A 78 7.96 9.16 1.59
N TYR A 79 7.06 10.04 1.17
CA TYR A 79 7.30 11.48 1.17
C TYR A 79 6.39 12.17 2.17
N THR A 80 6.97 12.91 3.11
CA THR A 80 6.21 13.67 4.10
C THR A 80 6.04 15.11 3.64
N LEU A 81 4.80 15.49 3.33
CA LEU A 81 4.47 16.83 2.81
C LEU A 81 4.82 17.96 3.78
N SER A 82 4.62 17.76 5.09
CA SER A 82 4.87 18.79 6.11
C SER A 82 6.34 19.11 6.32
N SER A 83 7.23 18.13 6.12
CA SER A 83 8.68 18.29 6.34
C SER A 83 9.48 18.39 5.04
N GLY A 84 8.87 18.06 3.90
CA GLY A 84 9.55 18.00 2.61
C GLY A 84 10.58 16.88 2.51
N LYS A 85 10.55 15.89 3.42
CA LYS A 85 11.53 14.81 3.46
C LYS A 85 11.04 13.56 2.74
N VAL A 86 11.91 12.99 1.93
CA VAL A 86 11.78 11.62 1.41
C VAL A 86 12.45 10.67 2.40
N GLN A 87 11.74 9.61 2.75
CA GLN A 87 12.24 8.50 3.53
C GLN A 87 12.34 7.27 2.63
N ASP A 88 13.54 6.72 2.49
CA ASP A 88 13.73 5.39 1.93
C ASP A 88 13.35 4.34 2.98
N LEU A 89 12.52 3.37 2.60
CA LEU A 89 12.10 2.27 3.46
C LEU A 89 13.10 1.09 3.44
N GLY A 90 14.17 1.16 2.64
CA GLY A 90 15.15 0.08 2.52
C GLY A 90 14.62 -1.12 1.74
N LEU A 91 13.62 -0.92 0.89
CA LEU A 91 12.93 -1.97 0.13
C LEU A 91 13.45 -2.11 -1.30
N THR A 92 14.64 -1.59 -1.58
CA THR A 92 15.22 -1.62 -2.92
C THR A 92 15.54 -3.05 -3.33
N GLN A 93 14.98 -3.48 -4.46
CA GLN A 93 15.22 -4.80 -5.04
C GLN A 93 15.68 -4.65 -6.50
N ASP A 94 16.91 -5.10 -6.79
CA ASP A 94 17.55 -4.97 -8.11
C ASP A 94 17.50 -6.26 -8.95
N LYS A 95 17.13 -7.39 -8.32
CA LYS A 95 17.16 -8.76 -8.87
C LYS A 95 16.00 -9.59 -8.27
N PRO A 96 15.67 -10.78 -8.77
CA PRO A 96 14.64 -11.64 -8.18
C PRO A 96 14.91 -11.98 -6.71
#